data_AF-A0A673KU12-F1
#
_entry.id   AF-A0A673KU12-F1
#
_cell.length_a   1.000
_cell.length_b   1.000
_cell.length_c   1.000
_cell.angle_alpha   90.00
_cell.angle_beta   90.00
_cell.angle_gamma   90.00
#
_symmetry.space_group_name_H-M   'P 1'
#
loop_
_entity.id
_entity.type
_entity.pdbx_description
1 polymer ?
#
loop_
_entity_poly.entity_id
_entity_poly.type
_entity_poly.pdbx_seq_one_letter_code
_entity_poly.pdbx_strand_id
1 'polypeptide(L)'
;MDSRTVFVLLWMLLSSTSTGIKLDGNGYVDVVIAISSKVPQDIRLIDKIKEMVTEGSFYLYDALDEKVYFREATILVPPQIDNANPAYGVEPYTNQYGECGAEGEYIHFTPEYLLNDTLIELYGSRGRVFVHEWAHVRWGVYDECNGEKPFYHSNGHIEATR
;
A
#
# COMPACT_ATOMS: atom_id res chain seq x y z
N MET A 1 27.87 -36.00 10.02
CA MET A 1 26.51 -35.69 9.52
C MET A 1 26.32 -36.44 8.21
N ASP A 2 25.25 -37.21 8.08
CA ASP A 2 24.91 -37.90 6.83
C ASP A 2 24.57 -36.85 5.76
N SER A 3 24.99 -37.08 4.51
CA SER A 3 24.73 -36.22 3.36
C SER A 3 23.24 -35.89 3.20
N ARG A 4 22.35 -36.82 3.61
CA ARG A 4 20.89 -36.60 3.62
C ARG A 4 20.48 -35.55 4.65
N THR A 5 21.13 -35.55 5.81
CA THR A 5 20.87 -34.56 6.87
C THR A 5 21.39 -33.17 6.47
N VAL A 6 22.52 -33.10 5.77
CA VAL A 6 23.07 -31.83 5.24
C VAL A 6 22.14 -31.24 4.18
N PHE A 7 21.59 -32.06 3.28
CA PHE A 7 20.66 -31.60 2.24
C PHE A 7 19.33 -31.08 2.81
N VAL A 8 18.78 -31.75 3.82
CA VAL A 8 17.54 -31.31 4.49
C VAL A 8 17.78 -30.00 5.27
N LEU A 9 18.89 -29.88 5.98
CA LEU A 9 19.25 -28.65 6.69
C LEU A 9 19.49 -27.48 5.73
N LEU A 10 20.15 -27.73 4.60
CA LEU A 10 20.39 -26.73 3.55
C LEU A 10 19.06 -26.30 2.90
N TRP A 11 18.13 -27.22 2.66
CA TRP A 11 16.81 -26.92 2.10
C TRP A 11 15.92 -26.14 3.07
N MET A 12 16.02 -26.42 4.37
CA MET A 12 15.36 -25.63 5.42
C MET A 12 15.96 -24.22 5.56
N LEU A 13 17.28 -24.08 5.42
CA LEU A 13 17.97 -22.77 5.45
C LEU A 13 17.64 -21.89 4.23
N LEU A 14 17.33 -22.50 3.08
CA LEU A 14 16.91 -21.81 1.85
C LEU A 14 15.41 -21.49 1.80
N SER A 15 14.61 -22.13 2.65
CA SER A 15 13.16 -21.87 2.74
C SER A 15 12.88 -20.72 3.71
N SER A 16 13.42 -19.55 3.42
CA SER A 16 12.96 -18.33 4.10
C SER A 16 11.59 -17.98 3.53
N THR A 17 10.52 -18.18 4.30
CA THR A 17 9.23 -17.59 3.95
C THR A 17 9.39 -16.08 4.01
N SER A 18 9.43 -15.42 2.85
CA SER A 18 9.31 -13.96 2.79
C SER A 18 8.05 -13.56 3.57
N THR A 19 8.21 -12.77 4.63
CA THR A 19 7.10 -12.13 5.32
C THR A 19 6.83 -10.82 4.60
N GLY A 20 5.71 -10.71 3.89
CA GLY A 20 5.37 -9.53 3.10
C GLY A 20 4.47 -9.87 1.91
N ILE A 21 4.01 -8.83 1.22
CA ILE A 21 3.17 -8.92 0.03
C ILE A 21 3.91 -9.68 -1.09
N LYS A 22 3.24 -10.66 -1.68
CA LYS A 22 3.79 -11.52 -2.75
C LYS A 22 2.91 -11.48 -3.99
N LEU A 23 3.48 -11.93 -5.10
CA LEU A 23 2.73 -12.30 -6.28
C LEU A 23 2.56 -13.82 -6.29
N ASP A 24 1.31 -14.28 -6.23
CA ASP A 24 0.95 -15.66 -6.51
C ASP A 24 0.41 -15.73 -7.95
N GLY A 25 1.26 -16.14 -8.90
CA GLY A 25 1.03 -15.90 -10.32
C GLY A 25 0.96 -14.40 -10.62
N ASN A 26 -0.19 -13.94 -11.12
CA ASN A 26 -0.43 -12.53 -11.47
C ASN A 26 -1.13 -11.73 -10.35
N GLY A 27 -1.44 -12.36 -9.21
CA GLY A 27 -2.24 -11.74 -8.16
C GLY A 27 -1.42 -11.37 -6.94
N TYR A 28 -1.51 -10.12 -6.48
CA TYR A 28 -0.98 -9.72 -5.18
C TYR A 28 -1.76 -10.40 -4.04
N VAL A 29 -1.03 -11.07 -3.16
CA VAL A 29 -1.52 -11.74 -1.94
C VAL A 29 -0.76 -11.22 -0.72
N ASP A 30 -1.22 -11.59 0.47
CA ASP A 30 -0.67 -11.10 1.74
C ASP A 30 -0.74 -9.55 1.90
N VAL A 31 -1.67 -8.88 1.18
CA VAL A 31 -1.94 -7.45 1.35
C VAL A 31 -2.71 -7.24 2.65
N VAL A 32 -2.18 -6.42 3.55
CA VAL A 32 -2.78 -6.16 4.86
C VAL A 32 -3.19 -4.70 4.95
N ILE A 33 -4.45 -4.46 5.29
CA ILE A 33 -5.00 -3.14 5.56
C ILE A 33 -5.38 -3.08 7.04
N ALA A 34 -4.61 -2.34 7.83
CA ALA A 34 -4.87 -2.21 9.25
C ALA A 34 -5.70 -0.97 9.56
N ILE A 35 -6.80 -1.13 10.30
CA ILE A 35 -7.56 -0.01 10.85
C ILE A 35 -6.99 0.30 12.24
N SER A 36 -6.62 1.55 12.48
CA SER A 36 -6.13 1.98 13.79
C SER A 36 -7.21 1.86 14.86
N SER A 37 -6.85 1.45 16.09
CA SER A 37 -7.79 1.40 17.22
C SER A 37 -8.39 2.76 17.55
N LYS A 38 -7.77 3.86 17.12
CA LYS A 38 -8.27 5.22 17.34
C LYS A 38 -9.40 5.64 16.39
N VAL A 39 -9.71 4.81 15.39
CA VAL A 39 -10.78 5.08 14.42
C VAL A 39 -12.10 4.55 15.00
N PRO A 40 -13.13 5.40 15.14
CA PRO A 40 -14.45 4.93 15.52
C PRO A 40 -14.96 3.84 14.57
N GLN A 41 -15.54 2.78 15.12
CA GLN A 41 -16.08 1.70 14.31
C GLN A 41 -17.26 2.21 13.48
N ASP A 42 -17.09 2.16 12.15
CA ASP A 42 -18.13 2.46 11.18
C ASP A 42 -18.14 1.32 10.14
N ILE A 43 -19.26 0.65 9.99
CA ILE A 43 -19.40 -0.46 9.04
C ILE A 43 -19.20 0.01 7.59
N ARG A 44 -19.55 1.27 7.30
CA ARG A 44 -19.38 1.88 5.98
C ARG A 44 -17.91 2.02 5.61
N LEU A 45 -17.02 2.19 6.60
CA LEU A 45 -15.59 2.29 6.35
C LEU A 45 -15.05 1.00 5.74
N ILE A 46 -15.48 -0.16 6.25
CA ILE A 46 -15.08 -1.46 5.73
C ILE A 46 -15.57 -1.62 4.28
N ASP A 47 -16.81 -1.23 4.01
CA ASP A 47 -17.37 -1.30 2.66
C ASP A 47 -16.63 -0.36 1.70
N LYS A 48 -16.27 0.85 2.14
CA LYS A 48 -15.46 1.78 1.35
C LYS A 48 -14.05 1.27 1.08
N ILE A 49 -13.42 0.59 2.04
CA ILE A 49 -12.12 -0.07 1.82
C ILE A 49 -12.26 -1.19 0.78
N LYS A 50 -13.30 -2.02 0.87
CA LYS A 50 -13.55 -3.08 -0.12
C LYS A 50 -13.76 -2.50 -1.52
N GLU A 51 -14.59 -1.46 -1.64
CA GLU A 51 -14.83 -0.74 -2.90
C GLU A 51 -13.51 -0.20 -3.47
N MET A 52 -12.72 0.51 -2.65
CA MET A 52 -11.43 1.08 -3.04
C MET A 52 -10.45 0.01 -3.54
N VAL A 53 -10.30 -1.11 -2.82
CA VAL A 53 -9.38 -2.20 -3.21
C VAL A 53 -9.87 -2.88 -4.49
N THR A 54 -11.19 -3.08 -4.63
CA THR A 54 -11.78 -3.69 -5.83
C THR A 54 -11.58 -2.79 -7.05
N GLU A 55 -11.87 -1.51 -6.92
CA GLU A 55 -11.69 -0.51 -7.97
C GLU A 55 -10.21 -0.35 -8.34
N GLY A 56 -9.34 -0.28 -7.33
CA GLY A 56 -7.89 -0.22 -7.53
C GLY A 56 -7.33 -1.47 -8.21
N SER A 57 -7.87 -2.66 -7.92
CA SER A 57 -7.49 -3.89 -8.61
C SER A 57 -7.77 -3.83 -10.10
N PHE A 58 -8.92 -3.28 -10.47
CA PHE A 58 -9.28 -3.04 -11.86
C PHE A 58 -8.31 -2.04 -12.53
N TYR A 59 -8.04 -0.89 -11.91
CA TYR A 59 -7.13 0.09 -12.50
C TYR A 59 -5.69 -0.41 -12.61
N LEU A 60 -5.20 -1.13 -11.61
CA LEU A 60 -3.85 -1.70 -11.65
C LEU A 60 -3.72 -2.71 -12.80
N TYR A 61 -4.75 -3.54 -12.98
CA TYR A 61 -4.82 -4.52 -14.06
C TYR A 61 -4.82 -3.87 -15.43
N ASP A 62 -5.68 -2.86 -15.63
CA ASP A 62 -5.76 -2.10 -16.89
C ASP A 62 -4.45 -1.34 -17.19
N ALA A 63 -3.89 -0.65 -16.20
CA ALA A 63 -2.67 0.15 -16.35
C ALA A 63 -1.42 -0.68 -16.67
N LEU A 64 -1.42 -1.98 -16.37
CA LEU A 64 -0.28 -2.87 -16.55
C LEU A 64 -0.46 -3.88 -17.68
N ASP A 65 -1.33 -3.59 -18.65
CA ASP A 65 -1.69 -4.45 -19.77
C ASP A 65 -2.14 -5.84 -19.31
N GLU A 66 -3.06 -5.89 -18.35
CA GLU A 66 -3.69 -7.13 -17.88
C GLU A 66 -2.73 -8.12 -17.18
N LYS A 67 -1.60 -7.61 -16.66
CA LYS A 67 -0.55 -8.47 -16.09
C LYS A 67 -0.69 -8.75 -14.61
N VAL A 68 -1.13 -7.78 -13.80
CA VAL A 68 -1.21 -7.96 -12.34
C VAL A 68 -2.42 -7.28 -11.73
N TYR A 69 -2.90 -7.80 -10.62
CA TYR A 69 -4.09 -7.31 -9.92
C TYR A 69 -4.00 -7.63 -8.42
N PHE A 70 -4.88 -7.05 -7.60
CA PHE A 70 -5.03 -7.47 -6.19
C PHE A 70 -5.91 -8.71 -6.13
N ARG A 71 -5.34 -9.85 -5.73
CA ARG A 71 -6.09 -11.11 -5.60
C ARG A 71 -6.83 -11.16 -4.28
N GLU A 72 -6.16 -10.81 -3.18
CA GLU A 72 -6.75 -10.78 -1.86
C GLU A 72 -6.14 -9.68 -1.00
N ALA A 73 -6.94 -9.16 -0.07
CA ALA A 73 -6.51 -8.24 0.96
C ALA A 73 -7.18 -8.61 2.29
N THR A 74 -6.40 -8.62 3.36
CA THR A 74 -6.88 -8.88 4.73
C THR A 74 -7.04 -7.56 5.46
N ILE A 75 -8.26 -7.26 5.91
CA ILE A 75 -8.53 -6.09 6.75
C ILE A 75 -8.40 -6.49 8.21
N LEU A 76 -7.43 -5.90 8.92
CA LEU A 76 -7.27 -6.07 10.36
C LEU A 76 -8.10 -5.00 11.09
N VAL A 77 -9.12 -5.45 11.82
CA VAL A 77 -9.98 -4.60 12.65
C VAL A 77 -9.62 -4.81 14.12
N PRO A 78 -9.24 -3.75 14.86
CA PRO A 78 -8.84 -3.87 16.25
C PRO A 78 -10.06 -4.17 17.15
N PRO A 79 -9.87 -4.92 18.24
CA PRO A 79 -10.97 -5.33 19.14
C PRO A 79 -11.46 -4.21 20.06
N GLN A 80 -10.72 -3.10 20.20
CA GLN A 80 -11.05 -1.97 21.06
C GLN A 80 -10.87 -0.66 20.31
N ILE A 81 -11.79 0.28 20.56
CA ILE A 81 -11.78 1.63 20.00
C ILE A 81 -11.25 2.57 21.08
N ASP A 82 -10.08 3.17 20.86
CA ASP A 82 -9.60 4.30 21.65
C ASP A 82 -10.16 5.62 21.07
N ASN A 83 -10.24 6.66 21.90
CA ASN A 83 -10.79 7.97 21.49
C ASN A 83 -10.07 8.56 20.25
N ALA A 84 -10.82 9.30 19.44
CA ALA A 84 -10.36 9.86 18.17
C ALA A 84 -9.15 10.82 18.30
N ASN A 85 -8.23 10.77 17.33
CA ASN A 85 -7.07 11.65 17.25
C ASN A 85 -7.32 12.84 16.29
N PRO A 86 -7.29 14.10 16.75
CA PRO A 86 -7.53 15.28 15.93
C PRO A 86 -6.34 15.71 15.03
N ALA A 87 -5.22 14.98 15.02
CA ALA A 87 -3.97 15.45 14.41
C ALA A 87 -3.78 15.14 12.91
N TYR A 88 -4.65 14.36 12.27
CA TYR A 88 -4.43 13.89 10.90
C TYR A 88 -5.32 14.65 9.91
N GLY A 89 -4.69 15.34 8.95
CA GLY A 89 -5.39 15.94 7.80
C GLY A 89 -5.97 14.88 6.87
N VAL A 90 -6.63 15.29 5.79
CA VAL A 90 -7.43 14.38 4.94
C VAL A 90 -6.68 13.75 3.77
N GLU A 91 -5.48 14.22 3.45
CA GLU A 91 -4.71 13.78 2.28
C GLU A 91 -4.13 12.37 2.49
N PRO A 92 -4.40 11.42 1.58
CA PRO A 92 -3.70 10.14 1.54
C PRO A 92 -2.22 10.32 1.24
N TYR A 93 -1.37 9.49 1.84
CA TYR A 93 0.06 9.53 1.56
C TYR A 93 0.72 8.16 1.79
N THR A 94 1.88 7.99 1.17
CA THR A 94 2.78 6.87 1.43
C THR A 94 3.96 7.32 2.29
N ASN A 95 4.27 6.55 3.33
CA ASN A 95 5.47 6.77 4.11
C ASN A 95 6.69 6.14 3.40
N GLN A 96 7.44 6.95 2.65
CA GLN A 96 8.60 6.52 1.88
C GLN A 96 9.88 7.20 2.41
N TYR A 97 10.67 6.48 3.21
CA TYR A 97 11.99 6.95 3.69
C TYR A 97 13.16 6.53 2.78
N GLY A 98 12.90 5.73 1.74
CA GLY A 98 13.92 5.19 0.83
C GLY A 98 14.21 6.05 -0.40
N GLU A 99 15.24 5.67 -1.16
CA GLU A 99 15.56 6.22 -2.48
C GLU A 99 14.57 5.71 -3.57
N CYS A 100 14.71 6.22 -4.80
CA CYS A 100 13.95 5.71 -5.94
C CYS A 100 14.10 4.19 -6.08
N GLY A 101 13.00 3.47 -6.32
CA GLY A 101 13.01 2.03 -6.46
C GLY A 101 12.99 1.26 -5.14
N ALA A 102 13.10 1.94 -3.99
CA ALA A 102 12.95 1.32 -2.68
C ALA A 102 11.48 1.28 -2.27
N GLU A 103 11.03 0.14 -1.76
CA GLU A 103 9.67 -0.03 -1.23
C GLU A 103 9.44 0.88 -0.01
N GLY A 104 8.26 1.53 0.02
CA GLY A 104 7.77 2.32 1.14
C GLY A 104 7.28 1.44 2.29
N GLU A 105 7.04 2.04 3.46
CA GLU A 105 6.65 1.29 4.64
C GLU A 105 5.15 0.97 4.68
N TYR A 106 4.31 1.97 4.42
CA TYR A 106 2.86 1.84 4.43
C TYR A 106 2.18 2.99 3.68
N ILE A 107 0.93 2.74 3.26
CA ILE A 107 0.01 3.76 2.76
C ILE A 107 -0.93 4.15 3.89
N HIS A 108 -1.22 5.43 4.05
CA HIS A 108 -2.13 5.94 5.06
C HIS A 108 -3.35 6.61 4.41
N PHE A 109 -4.54 6.10 4.75
CA PHE A 109 -5.83 6.72 4.43
C PHE A 109 -6.54 7.15 5.69
N THR A 110 -7.19 8.31 5.66
CA THR A 110 -8.06 8.74 6.76
C THR A 110 -9.49 8.25 6.60
N PRO A 111 -10.23 8.03 7.71
CA PRO A 111 -11.65 7.71 7.63
C PRO A 111 -12.46 8.81 6.94
N GLU A 112 -12.10 10.08 7.13
CA GLU A 112 -12.76 11.22 6.48
C GLU A 112 -12.61 11.14 4.95
N TYR A 113 -11.41 10.87 4.45
CA TYR A 113 -11.17 10.64 3.03
C TYR A 113 -12.03 9.49 2.46
N LEU A 114 -12.06 8.37 3.18
CA LEU A 114 -12.78 7.17 2.73
C LEU A 114 -14.31 7.32 2.79
N LEU A 115 -14.84 8.13 3.70
CA LEU A 115 -16.28 8.29 3.94
C LEU A 115 -16.89 9.52 3.25
N ASN A 116 -16.09 10.53 2.90
CA ASN A 116 -16.59 11.76 2.29
C ASN A 116 -16.41 11.75 0.76
N ASP A 117 -17.49 11.52 0.02
CA ASP A 117 -17.49 11.46 -1.45
C ASP A 117 -17.21 12.82 -2.13
N THR A 118 -17.35 13.96 -1.43
CA THR A 118 -17.00 15.26 -2.03
C THR A 118 -15.50 15.38 -2.34
N LEU A 119 -14.66 14.58 -1.67
CA LEU A 119 -13.22 14.57 -1.88
C LEU A 119 -12.81 13.83 -3.18
N ILE A 120 -13.73 13.08 -3.79
CA ILE A 120 -13.49 12.42 -5.09
C ILE A 120 -13.27 13.47 -6.19
N GLU A 121 -13.98 14.59 -6.14
CA GLU A 121 -13.81 15.67 -7.14
C GLU A 121 -12.41 16.31 -7.05
N LEU A 122 -11.80 16.29 -5.86
CA LEU A 122 -10.50 16.90 -5.61
C LEU A 122 -9.34 15.94 -5.91
N TYR A 123 -9.40 14.69 -5.42
CA TYR A 123 -8.29 13.74 -5.50
C TYR A 123 -8.46 12.67 -6.60
N GLY A 124 -9.65 12.54 -7.17
CA GLY A 124 -10.02 11.44 -8.06
C GLY A 124 -10.63 10.27 -7.31
N SER A 125 -10.94 9.19 -8.05
CA SER A 125 -11.56 8.02 -7.44
C SER A 125 -10.59 7.29 -6.50
N ARG A 126 -11.15 6.69 -5.44
CA ARG A 126 -10.35 6.07 -4.38
C ARG A 126 -9.50 4.92 -4.91
N GLY A 127 -9.99 4.15 -5.88
CA GLY A 127 -9.20 3.12 -6.55
C GLY A 127 -7.98 3.68 -7.28
N ARG A 128 -8.10 4.83 -7.95
CA ARG A 128 -6.95 5.45 -8.64
C ARG A 128 -5.92 5.98 -7.66
N VAL A 129 -6.38 6.68 -6.62
CA VAL A 129 -5.50 7.18 -5.56
C VAL A 129 -4.82 6.00 -4.85
N PHE A 130 -5.54 4.91 -4.59
CA PHE A 130 -4.95 3.71 -4.03
C PHE A 130 -3.86 3.10 -4.92
N VAL A 131 -4.07 3.02 -6.23
CA VAL A 131 -3.05 2.53 -7.18
C VAL A 131 -1.85 3.48 -7.27
N HIS A 132 -2.09 4.78 -7.19
CA HIS A 132 -1.05 5.79 -7.14
C HIS A 132 -0.16 5.60 -5.90
N GLU A 133 -0.75 5.54 -4.71
CA GLU A 133 -0.02 5.23 -3.46
C GLU A 133 0.63 3.83 -3.47
N TRP A 134 -0.02 2.85 -4.11
CA TRP A 134 0.55 1.53 -4.29
C TRP A 134 1.84 1.54 -5.11
N ALA A 135 1.91 2.37 -6.15
CA ALA A 135 3.13 2.53 -6.93
C ALA A 135 4.26 3.10 -6.07
N HIS A 136 3.99 4.11 -5.23
CA HIS A 136 4.96 4.63 -4.27
C HIS A 136 5.44 3.53 -3.32
N VAL A 137 4.51 2.80 -2.70
CA VAL A 137 4.89 1.79 -1.70
C VAL A 137 5.61 0.61 -2.35
N ARG A 138 5.17 0.08 -3.49
CA ARG A 138 5.76 -1.14 -4.06
C ARG A 138 6.95 -0.92 -4.96
N TRP A 139 6.99 0.21 -5.66
CA TRP A 139 8.01 0.46 -6.68
C TRP A 139 8.88 1.67 -6.36
N GLY A 140 8.61 2.38 -5.26
CA GLY A 140 9.43 3.52 -4.84
C GLY A 140 9.47 4.63 -5.90
N VAL A 141 8.41 4.78 -6.68
CA VAL A 141 8.28 5.92 -7.61
C VAL A 141 7.97 7.18 -6.81
N TYR A 142 8.22 8.35 -7.37
CA TYR A 142 7.88 9.64 -6.76
C TYR A 142 6.78 10.33 -7.57
N ASP A 143 6.13 11.32 -6.96
CA ASP A 143 5.18 12.17 -7.67
C ASP A 143 5.89 12.88 -8.83
N GLU A 144 5.24 12.88 -9.99
CA GLU A 144 5.76 13.60 -11.16
C GLU A 144 5.83 15.10 -10.87
N CYS A 145 4.84 15.66 -10.19
CA CYS A 145 4.77 17.08 -9.82
C CYS A 145 4.54 17.23 -8.32
N ASN A 146 5.57 17.62 -7.56
CA ASN A 146 5.41 17.94 -6.14
C ASN A 146 5.78 19.42 -5.87
N GLY A 147 4.79 20.23 -5.50
CA GLY A 147 4.98 21.66 -5.23
C GLY A 147 5.72 21.95 -3.92
N GLU A 148 5.70 21.03 -2.95
CA GLU A 148 6.38 21.19 -1.66
C GLU A 148 7.81 20.61 -1.67
N LYS A 149 8.00 19.51 -2.39
CA LYS A 149 9.28 18.81 -2.56
C LYS A 149 9.62 18.70 -4.05
N PRO A 150 10.11 19.77 -4.69
CA PRO A 150 10.36 19.79 -6.13
C PRO A 150 11.56 18.93 -6.56
N PHE A 151 12.11 18.11 -5.67
CA PHE A 151 13.26 17.26 -5.92
C PHE A 151 13.26 16.01 -5.04
N TYR A 152 13.94 14.95 -5.52
CA TYR A 152 14.21 13.72 -4.78
C TYR A 152 15.70 13.34 -4.86
N HIS A 153 16.13 12.49 -3.94
CA HIS A 153 17.49 11.95 -3.93
C HIS A 153 17.52 10.59 -4.66
N SER A 154 18.37 10.48 -5.67
CA SER A 154 18.54 9.30 -6.50
C SER A 154 20.03 9.05 -6.70
N ASN A 155 20.54 7.90 -6.23
CA ASN A 155 21.96 7.55 -6.33
C ASN A 155 22.90 8.66 -5.82
N GLY A 156 22.55 9.29 -4.69
CA GLY A 156 23.32 10.40 -4.11
C GLY A 156 23.22 11.74 -4.85
N HIS A 157 22.43 11.85 -5.90
CA HIS A 157 22.19 13.08 -6.66
C HIS A 157 20.78 13.62 -6.40
N ILE A 158 20.62 14.93 -6.53
CA ILE A 158 19.32 15.59 -6.44
C ILE A 158 18.73 15.65 -7.85
N GLU A 159 17.57 15.03 -8.05
CA GLU A 159 16.81 15.07 -9.30
C GLU A 159 15.54 15.90 -9.11
N ALA A 160 15.19 16.73 -10.10
CA ALA A 160 13.98 17.53 -10.05
C ALA A 160 12.74 16.66 -10.35
N THR A 161 11.63 16.92 -9.67
CA THR A 161 10.30 16.47 -10.10
C THR A 161 9.95 17.21 -11.40
N ARG A 162 9.30 16.53 -12.36
CA ARG A 162 9.18 16.99 -13.74
C ARG A 162 7.98 17.91 -13.98
#